data_AF-A0AAW8NWB0-F1
#
_entry.id   AF-A0AAW8NWB0-F1
#
_cell.length_a   1.000
_cell.length_b   1.000
_cell.length_c   1.000
_cell.angle_alpha   90.00
_cell.angle_beta   90.00
_cell.angle_gamma   90.00
#
_symmetry.space_group_name_H-M   'P 1'
#
loop_
_entity.id
_entity.type
_entity.pdbx_description
1 polymer ?
#
loop_
_entity_poly.entity_id
_entity_poly.type
_entity_poly.pdbx_seq_one_letter_code
_entity_poly.pdbx_strand_id
1 'polypeptide(L)' 'DNMDATDGALTVALTINDNAETASISGTTTDVAPGSTVTLTLTDSAGTVQVITGVTVNADGSYSIDGVD' A
#
# COMPACT_ATOMS: atom_id res chain seq x y z
N ASP A 1 -25.67 8.82 20.76
CA ASP A 1 -24.94 8.00 19.79
C ASP A 1 -24.64 8.79 18.54
N ASN A 2 -23.39 9.19 18.40
CA ASN A 2 -22.76 9.53 17.15
C ASN A 2 -22.16 8.24 16.59
N MET A 3 -22.94 7.50 15.80
CA MET A 3 -22.38 6.39 15.04
C MET A 3 -21.35 6.99 14.07
N ASP A 4 -20.08 6.60 14.21
CA ASP A 4 -19.06 6.94 13.24
C ASP A 4 -19.46 6.34 11.88
N ALA A 5 -19.77 7.22 10.93
CA ALA A 5 -20.29 6.89 9.61
C ALA A 5 -19.28 7.29 8.52
N THR A 6 -17.99 7.32 8.86
CA THR A 6 -16.93 7.62 7.91
C THR A 6 -16.71 6.42 7.00
N ASP A 7 -16.93 6.59 5.70
CA ASP A 7 -16.67 5.52 4.73
C ASP A 7 -15.15 5.29 4.60
N GLY A 8 -14.74 4.03 4.78
CA GLY A 8 -13.35 3.62 4.56
C GLY A 8 -12.99 3.61 3.08
N ALA A 9 -11.76 4.02 2.77
CA ALA A 9 -11.23 3.98 1.41
C ALA A 9 -9.77 3.52 1.40
N LEU A 10 -9.36 2.87 0.32
CA LEU A 10 -7.98 2.45 0.07
C LEU A 10 -7.64 2.75 -1.40
N THR A 11 -6.53 3.42 -1.65
CA THR A 11 -5.98 3.62 -2.98
C THR A 11 -4.63 2.94 -3.10
N VAL A 12 -4.31 2.42 -4.28
CA VAL A 12 -3.00 1.83 -4.57
C VAL A 12 -2.51 2.29 -5.93
N ALA A 13 -1.25 2.68 -5.98
CA ALA A 13 -0.52 3.06 -7.17
C ALA A 13 0.77 2.25 -7.22
N LEU A 14 1.10 1.74 -8.42
CA LEU A 14 2.31 0.99 -8.71
C LEU A 14 3.09 1.73 -9.78
N THR A 15 4.37 1.98 -9.53
CA THR A 15 5.32 2.56 -10.49
C THR A 15 6.43 1.55 -10.72
N ILE A 16 6.70 1.20 -11.97
CA ILE A 16 7.75 0.27 -12.36
C ILE A 16 8.88 1.06 -13.02
N ASN A 17 10.12 0.81 -12.59
CA ASN A 17 11.32 1.28 -13.24
C ASN A 17 12.04 0.10 -13.90
N ASP A 18 11.73 -0.12 -15.17
CA ASP A 18 12.25 -1.24 -15.97
C ASP A 18 13.78 -1.20 -16.12
N ASN A 19 14.37 0.00 -16.15
CA ASN A 19 15.83 0.15 -16.28
C ASN A 19 16.59 -0.24 -15.01
N ALA A 20 15.94 -0.13 -13.85
CA ALA A 20 16.51 -0.47 -12.55
C ALA A 20 15.97 -1.79 -12.00
N GLU A 21 15.05 -2.45 -12.73
CA GLU A 21 14.35 -3.67 -12.31
C GLU A 21 13.61 -3.52 -10.97
N THR A 22 13.23 -2.29 -10.59
CA THR A 22 12.57 -2.00 -9.30
C THR A 22 11.12 -1.54 -9.46
N ALA A 23 10.28 -1.86 -8.48
CA ALA A 23 8.93 -1.33 -8.31
C ALA A 23 8.81 -0.44 -7.06
N SER A 24 7.96 0.58 -7.15
CA SER A 24 7.51 1.40 -6.03
C SER A 24 6.00 1.33 -5.91
N ILE A 25 5.50 1.15 -4.69
CA ILE A 25 4.07 1.07 -4.39
C ILE A 25 3.72 2.18 -3.41
N SER A 26 2.69 2.95 -3.72
CA SER A 26 2.16 3.96 -2.82
C SER A 26 0.65 3.91 -2.77
N GLY A 27 0.06 4.55 -1.76
CA GLY A 27 -1.38 4.58 -1.59
C GLY A 27 -1.82 5.44 -0.43
N THR A 28 -3.14 5.55 -0.27
CA THR A 28 -3.77 6.27 0.83
C THR A 28 -4.92 5.47 1.42
N THR A 29 -5.18 5.68 2.70
CA THR A 29 -6.31 5.14 3.43
C THR A 29 -7.16 6.24 4.03
N THR A 30 -8.48 6.06 4.02
CA THR A 30 -9.44 6.84 4.82
C THR A 30 -10.07 5.90 5.84
N ASP A 31 -10.35 6.41 7.05
CA ASP A 31 -10.91 5.63 8.16
C ASP A 31 -10.02 4.47 8.63
N VAL A 32 -8.70 4.62 8.47
CA VAL A 32 -7.70 3.69 9.02
C VAL A 32 -6.81 4.46 9.97
N ALA A 33 -6.64 3.92 11.18
CA ALA A 33 -5.82 4.56 12.20
C ALA A 33 -4.33 4.60 11.77
N PRO A 34 -3.65 5.73 11.94
CA PRO A 34 -2.20 5.81 11.78
C PRO A 34 -1.48 4.73 12.61
N GLY A 35 -0.40 4.17 12.07
CA GLY A 35 0.31 3.05 12.68
C GLY A 35 -0.29 1.68 12.37
N SER A 36 -1.45 1.61 11.71
CA SER A 36 -1.97 0.36 11.16
C SER A 36 -1.03 -0.19 10.09
N THR A 37 -1.05 -1.50 9.90
CA THR A 37 -0.23 -2.18 8.90
C THR A 37 -1.07 -2.60 7.70
N VAL A 38 -0.58 -2.30 6.50
CA VAL A 38 -1.09 -2.83 5.23
C VAL A 38 -0.21 -4.01 4.80
N THR A 39 -0.83 -5.02 4.20
CA THR A 39 -0.14 -6.11 3.50
C THR A 39 -0.36 -5.94 2.01
N LEU A 40 0.71 -5.94 1.23
CA LEU A 40 0.68 -5.79 -0.22
C LEU A 40 1.12 -7.10 -0.86
N THR A 41 0.37 -7.55 -1.86
CA THR A 41 0.70 -8.74 -2.64
C THR A 41 0.85 -8.33 -4.10
N LEU A 42 2.02 -8.56 -4.67
CA LEU A 42 2.30 -8.36 -6.09
C LEU A 42 2.34 -9.71 -6.76
N THR A 43 1.69 -9.81 -7.91
CA THR A 43 1.75 -10.99 -8.78
C THR A 43 2.22 -10.53 -10.15
N ASP A 44 3.35 -11.06 -10.61
CA ASP A 44 3.86 -10.75 -11.95
C ASP A 44 3.09 -11.51 -13.04
N SER A 45 3.43 -11.25 -14.30
CA SER A 45 2.81 -11.91 -15.47
C SER A 45 3.16 -13.39 -15.60
N ALA A 46 4.23 -13.86 -14.95
CA ALA A 46 4.63 -15.26 -14.87
C ALA A 46 3.96 -16.02 -13.71
N GLY A 47 3.23 -15.30 -12.84
CA GLY A 47 2.56 -15.84 -11.65
C GLY A 47 3.44 -15.90 -10.40
N THR A 48 4.62 -15.28 -10.41
CA THR A 48 5.45 -15.11 -9.21
C THR A 48 4.75 -14.17 -8.25
N VAL A 49 4.64 -14.58 -6.99
CA VAL A 49 3.98 -13.80 -5.94
C VAL A 49 5.02 -13.26 -4.95
N GLN A 50 4.98 -11.95 -4.74
CA GLN A 50 5.77 -11.27 -3.73
C GLN A 50 4.84 -10.65 -2.69
N VAL A 51 5.10 -10.93 -1.42
CA VAL A 51 4.27 -10.44 -0.31
C VAL A 51 5.09 -9.49 0.55
N ILE A 52 4.63 -8.26 0.66
CA ILE A 52 5.23 -7.22 1.49
C ILE A 52 4.32 -6.98 2.68
N THR A 53 4.86 -7.17 3.89
CA THR A 53 4.12 -7.04 5.14
C THR A 53 4.68 -5.90 5.98
N GLY A 54 3.86 -5.36 6.89
CA GLY A 54 4.30 -4.35 7.85
C GLY A 54 4.39 -2.93 7.28
N VAL A 55 3.69 -2.66 6.17
CA VAL A 55 3.65 -1.32 5.57
C VAL A 55 2.84 -0.42 6.46
N THR A 56 3.47 0.56 7.08
CA THR A 56 2.80 1.37 8.10
C THR A 56 2.03 2.51 7.44
N VAL A 57 0.77 2.69 7.86
CA VAL A 57 -0.05 3.85 7.49
C VAL A 57 0.43 5.06 8.29
N ASN A 58 0.82 6.11 7.58
CA ASN A 58 1.27 7.37 8.15
C ASN A 58 0.11 8.15 8.79
N ALA A 59 0.45 9.21 9.52
CA ALA A 59 -0.54 10.08 10.17
C ALA A 59 -1.51 10.76 9.19
N ASP A 60 -1.10 10.94 7.93
CA ASP A 60 -1.92 11.49 6.86
C ASP A 60 -2.70 10.42 6.06
N GLY A 61 -2.64 9.16 6.51
CA GLY A 61 -3.26 8.02 5.84
C GLY A 61 -2.45 7.50 4.64
N SER A 62 -1.29 8.07 4.32
CA SER A 62 -0.45 7.57 3.22
C SER A 62 0.34 6.32 3.62
N TYR A 63 0.72 5.52 2.64
CA TYR A 63 1.72 4.47 2.79
C TYR A 63 2.54 4.37 1.50
N SER A 64 3.82 4.01 1.62
CA SER A 64 4.72 3.85 0.47
C SER A 64 5.82 2.84 0.76
N ILE A 65 6.21 2.12 -0.28
CA ILE A 65 7.39 1.26 -0.34
C ILE A 65 8.11 1.54 -1.64
N ASP A 66 9.42 1.66 -1.56
CA ASP A 66 10.29 1.89 -2.70
C ASP A 66 11.29 0.75 -2.86
N GLY A 67 11.70 0.51 -4.12
CA GLY A 67 12.80 -0.40 -4.42
C GLY A 67 12.48 -1.87 -4.17
N VAL A 68 11.25 -2.28 -4.46
CA VAL A 68 10.89 -3.69 -4.46
C VAL A 68 11.51 -4.33 -5.70
N ASP A 69 12.38 -5.32 -5.49
CA ASP A 69 13.06 -6.16 -6.51
C ASP A 69 12.47 -7.57 -6.45
#